data_AF-A0A3B0CV02-F1
#
_entry.id   AF-A0A3B0CV02-F1
#
_cell.length_a   1.000
_cell.length_b   1.000
_cell.length_c   1.000
_cell.angle_alpha   90.00
_cell.angle_beta   90.00
_cell.angle_gamma   90.00
#
_symmetry.space_group_name_H-M   'P 1'
#
loop_
_entity.id
_entity.type
_entity.pdbx_description
1 polymer ?
#
loop_
_entity_poly.entity_id
_entity_poly.type
_entity_poly.pdbx_seq_one_letter_code
_entity_poly.pdbx_strand_id
1 'polypeptide(L)'
;MFNKTQRNFKNEMEKLRKEAESKDIYICPSCKAKNSESQKYCISCGTWLLSSAFPAQKVMKEKKRSSKFIIPIIVVVLVLIGSSQYSNSAKFNEMSIEDQYKVSQLVVERPIFKGPSATADFTALTDTNTPLEVAAVFYDGSGNRLGKATSLIGSQLVKGQTTTLSFQFEGATPKLSNLANVRIEVTSLTPLMLLERAANRAIPK
;
A
#
# COMPACT_ATOMS: atom_id res chain seq x y z
N MET A 1 -9.96 60.66 6.08
CA MET A 1 -9.40 59.92 4.91
C MET A 1 -8.75 58.57 5.25
N PHE A 2 -8.77 58.08 6.51
CA PHE A 2 -8.09 56.83 6.93
C PHE A 2 -8.71 55.50 6.48
N ASN A 3 -9.89 55.51 5.85
CA ASN A 3 -10.68 54.29 5.62
C ASN A 3 -10.25 53.51 4.35
N LYS A 4 -9.60 54.16 3.38
CA LYS A 4 -9.23 53.52 2.10
C LYS A 4 -8.00 52.59 2.23
N THR A 5 -7.00 53.00 3.01
CA THR A 5 -5.77 52.25 3.21
C THR A 5 -5.98 50.95 4.00
N GLN A 6 -6.80 50.98 5.06
CA GLN A 6 -7.11 49.78 5.84
C GLN A 6 -7.89 48.72 5.03
N ARG A 7 -8.76 49.16 4.10
CA ARG A 7 -9.49 48.26 3.20
C ARG A 7 -8.57 47.55 2.22
N ASN A 8 -7.61 48.28 1.64
CA ASN A 8 -6.64 47.69 0.71
C ASN A 8 -5.79 46.62 1.42
N PHE A 9 -5.33 46.90 2.63
CA PHE A 9 -4.52 45.96 3.42
C PHE A 9 -5.29 44.68 3.78
N LYS A 10 -6.57 44.82 4.14
CA LYS A 10 -7.43 43.66 4.46
C LYS A 10 -7.63 42.76 3.24
N ASN A 11 -7.85 43.33 2.06
CA ASN A 11 -8.04 42.58 0.82
C ASN A 11 -6.75 41.87 0.38
N GLU A 12 -5.60 42.51 0.56
CA GLU A 12 -4.29 41.93 0.25
C GLU A 12 -3.96 40.75 1.17
N MET A 13 -4.21 40.89 2.47
CA MET A 13 -4.07 39.80 3.44
C MET A 13 -5.01 38.62 3.17
N GLU A 14 -6.26 38.87 2.75
CA GLU A 14 -7.19 37.80 2.38
C GLU A 14 -6.76 37.07 1.11
N LYS A 15 -6.17 37.78 0.14
CA LYS A 15 -5.61 37.19 -1.07
C LYS A 15 -4.43 36.27 -0.74
N LEU A 16 -3.48 36.73 0.06
CA LEU A 16 -2.32 35.94 0.51
C LEU A 16 -2.77 34.71 1.32
N ARG A 17 -3.80 34.84 2.15
CA ARG A 17 -4.38 33.71 2.89
C ARG A 17 -4.96 32.67 1.95
N LYS A 18 -5.71 33.08 0.91
CA LYS A 18 -6.29 32.17 -0.08
C LYS A 18 -5.23 31.45 -0.92
N GLU A 19 -4.15 32.14 -1.30
CA GLU A 19 -3.01 31.54 -1.99
C GLU A 19 -2.22 30.56 -1.09
N ALA A 20 -2.12 30.82 0.22
CA ALA A 20 -1.52 29.90 1.17
C ALA A 20 -2.36 28.63 1.41
N GLU A 21 -3.69 28.72 1.25
CA GLU A 21 -4.64 27.64 1.55
C GLU A 21 -4.84 26.65 0.38
N SER A 22 -4.51 27.06 -0.86
CA SER A 22 -4.62 26.24 -2.07
C SER A 22 -3.42 25.34 -2.35
N LYS A 23 -2.51 25.16 -1.38
CA LYS A 23 -1.33 24.31 -1.56
C LYS A 23 -1.73 22.85 -1.69
N ASP A 24 -1.10 22.18 -2.64
CA ASP A 24 -1.28 20.76 -2.87
C ASP A 24 -0.85 19.95 -1.64
N ILE A 25 -1.62 18.91 -1.34
CA ILE A 25 -1.40 18.02 -0.21
C ILE A 25 -0.84 16.69 -0.72
N TYR A 26 0.22 16.24 -0.08
CA TYR A 26 0.81 14.91 -0.29
C TYR A 26 0.47 13.98 0.86
N ILE A 27 0.17 12.73 0.53
CA ILE A 27 -0.07 11.67 1.52
C ILE A 27 1.17 10.79 1.64
N CYS A 28 1.67 10.64 2.87
CA CYS A 28 2.83 9.78 3.14
C CYS A 28 2.47 8.30 2.90
N PRO A 29 3.23 7.55 2.09
CA PRO A 29 2.95 6.14 1.82
C PRO A 29 3.19 5.24 3.04
N SER A 30 4.11 5.61 3.95
CA SER A 30 4.41 4.80 5.14
C SER A 30 3.38 4.94 6.26
N CYS A 31 2.95 6.16 6.59
CA CYS A 31 2.09 6.42 7.77
C CYS A 31 0.76 7.11 7.45
N LYS A 32 0.47 7.42 6.17
CA LYS A 32 -0.74 8.11 5.71
C LYS A 32 -0.93 9.55 6.23
N ALA A 33 0.09 10.16 6.83
CA ALA A 33 0.05 11.55 7.27
C ALA A 33 -0.05 12.53 6.08
N LYS A 34 -0.77 13.63 6.27
CA LYS A 34 -0.89 14.74 5.30
C LYS A 34 0.31 15.66 5.43
N ASN A 35 0.99 15.92 4.32
CA ASN A 35 2.17 16.76 4.23
C ASN A 35 1.96 17.85 3.17
N SER A 36 2.60 19.00 3.33
CA SER A 36 2.61 20.04 2.28
C SER A 36 3.58 19.67 1.16
N GLU A 37 3.32 20.12 -0.06
CA GLU A 37 4.20 19.90 -1.23
C GLU A 37 5.66 20.32 -1.03
N SER A 38 5.93 21.34 -0.23
CA SER A 38 7.30 21.80 0.04
C SER A 38 8.09 20.91 1.02
N GLN A 39 7.47 19.90 1.63
CA GLN A 39 8.11 19.04 2.62
C GLN A 39 8.84 17.88 1.93
N LYS A 40 10.16 17.78 2.16
CA LYS A 40 10.97 16.66 1.65
C LYS A 40 10.72 15.38 2.46
N TYR A 41 10.42 15.50 3.74
CA TYR A 41 10.23 14.39 4.68
C TYR A 41 8.85 14.45 5.32
N CYS A 42 8.33 13.28 5.71
CA CYS A 42 7.07 13.20 6.44
C CYS A 42 7.19 13.81 7.84
N ILE A 43 6.31 14.75 8.18
CA ILE A 43 6.29 15.40 9.50
C ILE A 43 5.96 14.45 10.65
N SER A 44 5.36 13.29 10.35
CA SER A 44 4.92 12.32 11.36
C SER A 44 5.95 11.21 11.59
N CYS A 45 6.52 10.65 10.51
CA CYS A 45 7.39 9.46 10.60
C CYS A 45 8.79 9.64 10.01
N GLY A 46 9.13 10.81 9.45
CA GLY A 46 10.46 11.08 8.88
C GLY A 46 10.75 10.44 7.52
N THR A 47 9.85 9.64 6.95
CA THR A 47 10.04 9.01 5.64
C THR A 47 10.26 10.06 4.54
N TRP A 48 11.24 9.83 3.66
CA TRP A 48 11.52 10.68 2.49
C TRP A 48 10.41 10.56 1.43
N LEU A 49 9.72 11.67 1.15
CA LEU A 49 8.51 11.70 0.30
C LEU A 49 8.79 11.76 -1.21
N LEU A 50 10.03 12.11 -1.59
CA LEU A 50 10.49 12.20 -2.97
C LEU A 50 11.24 10.94 -3.44
N SER A 51 11.11 9.84 -2.70
CA SER A 51 11.72 8.57 -3.09
C SER A 51 11.08 8.03 -4.36
N SER A 52 11.90 7.62 -5.33
CA SER A 52 11.44 6.94 -6.55
C SER A 52 10.83 5.56 -6.26
N ALA A 53 11.18 4.93 -5.13
CA ALA A 53 10.62 3.65 -4.73
C ALA A 53 9.18 3.77 -4.19
N PHE A 54 8.81 4.93 -3.63
CA PHE A 54 7.51 5.18 -3.01
C PHE A 54 7.08 6.64 -3.22
N PRO A 55 6.66 7.03 -4.43
CA PRO A 55 6.29 8.41 -4.72
C PRO A 55 5.07 8.82 -3.90
N ALA A 56 5.16 9.95 -3.20
CA ALA A 56 4.03 10.48 -2.45
C ALA A 56 2.85 10.82 -3.39
N GLN A 57 1.63 10.46 -2.99
CA GLN A 57 0.44 10.68 -3.81
C GLN A 57 -0.04 12.12 -3.63
N LYS A 58 -0.11 12.86 -4.75
CA LYS A 58 -0.66 14.21 -4.82
C LYS A 58 -2.18 14.13 -4.83
N VAL A 59 -2.83 14.66 -3.79
CA VAL A 59 -4.29 14.71 -3.71
C VAL A 59 -4.73 16.14 -4.01
N MET A 60 -5.37 16.33 -5.16
CA MET A 60 -6.02 17.60 -5.46
C MET A 60 -7.16 17.79 -4.47
N LYS A 61 -7.16 18.91 -3.72
CA LYS A 61 -8.33 19.28 -2.92
C LYS A 61 -9.49 19.49 -3.89
N GLU A 62 -10.46 18.58 -3.87
CA GLU A 62 -11.71 18.80 -4.61
C GLU A 62 -12.33 20.11 -4.11
N LYS A 63 -12.37 21.09 -5.01
CA LYS A 63 -13.02 22.37 -4.76
C LYS A 63 -14.50 22.04 -4.58
N LYS A 64 -14.99 22.02 -3.32
CA LYS A 64 -16.42 21.88 -3.01
C LYS A 64 -17.20 22.92 -3.80
N ARG A 65 -17.68 22.54 -4.99
CA ARG A 65 -18.51 23.37 -5.86
C ARG A 65 -19.83 23.50 -5.11
N SER A 66 -20.12 24.69 -4.59
CA SER A 66 -21.32 24.95 -3.80
C SER A 66 -22.55 24.54 -4.61
N SER A 67 -23.21 23.45 -4.18
CA SER A 67 -24.24 22.73 -4.94
C SER A 67 -25.60 23.43 -4.92
N LYS A 68 -25.64 24.75 -5.07
CA LYS A 68 -26.90 25.51 -5.09
C LYS A 68 -27.63 25.48 -6.44
N PHE A 69 -27.06 24.84 -7.48
CA PHE A 69 -27.63 24.81 -8.82
C PHE A 69 -28.08 23.44 -9.35
N ILE A 70 -27.85 22.34 -8.62
CA ILE A 70 -28.18 20.97 -9.11
C ILE A 70 -29.56 20.49 -8.62
N ILE A 71 -30.11 21.11 -7.57
CA ILE A 71 -31.38 20.72 -6.96
C ILE A 71 -32.57 20.71 -7.96
N PRO A 72 -32.78 21.72 -8.85
CA PRO A 72 -33.94 21.68 -9.74
C PRO A 72 -33.84 20.62 -10.84
N ILE A 73 -32.62 20.25 -11.26
CA ILE A 73 -32.41 19.28 -12.34
C ILE A 73 -32.65 17.85 -11.83
N ILE A 74 -32.23 17.53 -10.60
CA ILE A 74 -32.46 16.21 -10.00
C ILE A 74 -33.96 15.95 -9.77
N VAL A 75 -34.74 16.97 -9.39
CA VAL A 75 -36.20 16.82 -9.19
C VAL A 75 -36.91 16.50 -10.51
N VAL A 76 -36.55 17.16 -11.61
CA VAL A 76 -37.16 16.89 -12.94
C VAL A 76 -36.77 15.49 -13.45
N VAL A 77 -35.53 15.06 -13.23
CA VAL A 77 -35.06 13.72 -13.64
C VAL A 77 -35.70 12.61 -12.80
N LEU A 78 -35.91 12.80 -11.50
CA LEU A 78 -36.60 11.82 -10.64
C LEU A 78 -38.08 11.65 -11.00
N VAL A 79 -38.76 12.73 -11.43
CA VAL A 79 -40.16 12.65 -11.89
C VAL A 79 -40.28 11.88 -13.21
N LEU A 80 -39.30 12.01 -14.12
CA LEU A 80 -39.30 11.30 -15.41
C LEU A 80 -38.90 9.82 -15.29
N ILE A 81 -38.04 9.47 -14.32
CA ILE A 81 -37.63 8.07 -14.08
C ILE A 81 -38.69 7.30 -13.26
N GLY A 82 -39.43 7.98 -12.38
CA GLY A 82 -40.44 7.36 -11.52
C GLY A 82 -41.61 6.67 -12.23
N SER A 83 -41.85 6.96 -13.51
CA SER A 83 -42.93 6.35 -14.29
C SER A 83 -42.52 5.13 -15.12
N SER A 84 -41.24 4.76 -15.19
CA SER A 84 -40.77 3.80 -16.22
C SER A 84 -40.15 2.48 -15.73
N GLN A 85 -40.01 2.21 -14.44
CA GLN A 85 -39.41 0.92 -14.02
C GLN A 85 -40.02 0.36 -12.73
N TYR A 86 -41.15 -0.34 -12.87
CA TYR A 86 -41.54 -1.43 -11.97
C TYR A 86 -40.87 -2.72 -12.49
N SER A 87 -39.54 -2.77 -12.43
CA SER A 87 -38.76 -3.93 -12.83
C SER A 87 -37.86 -4.32 -11.68
N ASN A 88 -38.05 -5.56 -11.22
CA ASN A 88 -37.35 -6.20 -10.11
C ASN A 88 -35.85 -5.90 -10.12
N SER A 89 -35.44 -4.90 -9.34
CA SER A 89 -34.04 -4.64 -9.07
C SER A 89 -33.59 -5.71 -8.08
N ALA A 90 -32.91 -6.72 -8.59
CA ALA A 90 -32.11 -7.61 -7.77
C ALA A 90 -31.19 -6.73 -6.91
N LYS A 91 -31.36 -6.81 -5.59
CA LYS A 91 -30.50 -6.14 -4.61
C LYS A 91 -29.08 -6.69 -4.79
N PHE A 92 -28.26 -6.00 -5.57
CA PHE A 92 -26.82 -6.17 -5.44
C PHE A 92 -26.43 -5.50 -4.14
N ASN A 93 -26.09 -6.32 -3.14
CA ASN A 93 -25.46 -5.85 -1.93
C ASN A 93 -24.23 -5.06 -2.35
N GLU A 94 -24.25 -3.77 -2.05
CA GLU A 94 -23.11 -2.88 -2.10
C GLU A 94 -22.07 -3.49 -1.15
N MET A 95 -21.17 -4.29 -1.72
CA MET A 95 -20.07 -4.91 -1.00
C MET A 95 -19.11 -3.78 -0.65
N SER A 96 -19.33 -3.19 0.52
CA SER A 96 -18.47 -2.20 1.14
C SER A 96 -17.05 -2.78 1.21
N ILE A 97 -16.15 -2.23 0.38
CA ILE A 97 -14.72 -2.52 0.37
C ILE A 97 -14.10 -1.83 1.60
N GLU A 98 -14.56 -2.18 2.80
CA GLU A 98 -14.06 -1.66 4.08
C GLU A 98 -13.26 -2.73 4.85
N ASP A 99 -13.32 -3.97 4.40
CA ASP A 99 -12.70 -5.12 5.05
C ASP A 99 -11.25 -5.32 4.57
N GLN A 100 -10.42 -4.28 4.77
CA GLN A 100 -8.97 -4.41 4.67
C GLN A 100 -8.45 -5.23 5.85
N TYR A 101 -8.33 -6.55 5.67
CA TYR A 101 -7.78 -7.44 6.70
C TYR A 101 -6.28 -7.19 6.93
N LYS A 102 -5.97 -6.94 8.21
CA LYS A 102 -4.71 -6.44 8.75
C LYS A 102 -3.80 -7.54 9.27
N VAL A 103 -2.56 -7.46 8.81
CA VAL A 103 -1.28 -7.78 9.47
C VAL A 103 -1.16 -9.15 10.15
N SER A 104 -0.43 -10.04 9.50
CA SER A 104 0.18 -11.24 10.08
C SER A 104 1.68 -11.01 10.27
N GLN A 105 2.19 -11.28 11.48
CA GLN A 105 3.62 -11.22 11.80
C GLN A 105 4.23 -12.59 11.45
N LEU A 106 5.13 -12.63 10.47
CA LEU A 106 5.86 -13.85 10.17
C LEU A 106 7.17 -13.89 10.96
N VAL A 107 7.43 -15.00 11.63
CA VAL A 107 8.72 -15.24 12.27
C VAL A 107 9.49 -16.21 11.39
N VAL A 108 10.55 -15.71 10.76
CA VAL A 108 11.49 -16.56 10.02
C VAL A 108 12.48 -17.16 11.01
N GLU A 109 12.23 -18.39 11.44
CA GLU A 109 13.25 -19.16 12.14
C GLU A 109 14.35 -19.54 11.13
N ARG A 110 15.60 -19.15 11.40
CA ARG A 110 16.74 -19.54 10.57
C ARG A 110 17.01 -21.04 10.80
N PRO A 111 16.70 -21.96 9.87
CA PRO A 111 16.70 -23.39 10.21
C PRO A 111 18.10 -24.03 10.17
N ILE A 112 19.09 -23.39 9.53
CA ILE A 112 20.26 -24.12 9.00
C ILE A 112 21.58 -23.76 9.70
N PHE A 113 21.60 -22.76 10.58
CA PHE A 113 22.83 -22.34 11.26
C PHE A 113 22.65 -22.45 12.77
N LYS A 114 23.58 -23.10 13.47
CA LYS A 114 23.78 -22.99 14.92
C LYS A 114 24.22 -21.56 15.28
N GLY A 115 23.41 -20.57 14.94
CA GLY A 115 23.67 -19.15 15.01
C GLY A 115 22.35 -18.39 15.14
N PRO A 116 22.40 -17.11 15.55
CA PRO A 116 21.23 -16.37 16.03
C PRO A 116 20.11 -16.37 14.99
N SER A 117 18.89 -16.75 15.40
CA SER A 117 17.66 -16.54 14.64
C SER A 117 17.51 -15.05 14.33
N ALA A 118 17.16 -14.69 13.09
CA ALA A 118 16.71 -13.33 12.82
C ALA A 118 15.21 -13.30 12.63
N THR A 119 14.55 -12.63 13.57
CA THR A 119 13.15 -12.27 13.45
C THR A 119 13.06 -11.12 12.45
N ALA A 120 12.18 -11.25 11.48
CA ALA A 120 11.88 -10.18 10.53
C ALA A 120 10.37 -9.98 10.52
N ASP A 121 9.91 -8.89 11.12
CA ASP A 121 8.51 -8.52 11.04
C ASP A 121 8.19 -8.08 9.61
N PHE A 122 7.19 -8.70 9.00
CA PHE A 122 6.61 -8.17 7.77
C PHE A 122 5.10 -8.11 7.89
N THR A 123 4.50 -7.31 7.01
CA THR A 123 3.05 -7.18 6.88
C THR A 123 2.67 -7.58 5.48
N ALA A 124 1.98 -8.70 5.32
CA ALA A 124 1.39 -9.09 4.06
C ALA A 124 -0.08 -8.64 4.02
N LEU A 125 -0.48 -8.02 2.90
CA LEU A 125 -1.88 -7.75 2.59
C LEU A 125 -2.42 -8.99 1.87
N THR A 126 -3.19 -9.81 2.60
CA THR A 126 -3.73 -11.06 2.05
C THR A 126 -5.19 -10.84 1.68
N ASP A 127 -5.44 -10.25 0.51
CA ASP A 127 -6.81 -10.12 -0.03
C ASP A 127 -7.21 -11.37 -0.83
N THR A 128 -6.26 -12.23 -1.16
CA THR A 128 -6.47 -13.27 -2.16
C THR A 128 -6.47 -14.65 -1.51
N ASN A 129 -7.47 -15.48 -1.85
CA ASN A 129 -7.47 -16.94 -1.63
C ASN A 129 -6.34 -17.65 -2.42
N THR A 130 -5.27 -16.94 -2.77
CA THR A 130 -4.14 -17.44 -3.53
C THR A 130 -2.95 -17.66 -2.61
N PRO A 131 -2.15 -18.71 -2.83
CA PRO A 131 -0.98 -18.97 -2.02
C PRO A 131 0.04 -17.83 -2.14
N LEU A 132 0.69 -17.53 -1.03
CA LEU A 132 1.76 -16.52 -0.96
C LEU A 132 3.11 -17.22 -1.05
N GLU A 133 3.99 -16.66 -1.86
CA GLU A 133 5.40 -17.00 -1.80
C GLU A 133 6.13 -16.01 -0.91
N VAL A 134 6.86 -16.55 0.06
CA VAL A 134 7.80 -15.77 0.87
C VAL A 134 9.20 -16.14 0.45
N ALA A 135 9.98 -15.15 0.05
CA ALA A 135 11.37 -15.28 -0.32
C ALA A 135 12.25 -14.56 0.70
N ALA A 136 13.18 -15.28 1.31
CA ALA A 136 14.30 -14.71 2.05
C ALA A 136 15.47 -14.49 1.08
N VAL A 137 15.83 -13.22 0.85
CA VAL A 137 16.94 -12.82 0.01
C VAL A 137 18.12 -12.39 0.88
N PHE A 138 19.27 -13.01 0.66
CA PHE A 138 20.47 -12.85 1.47
C PHE A 138 21.45 -11.93 0.74
N TYR A 139 22.03 -10.97 1.46
CA TYR A 139 22.99 -10.01 0.91
C TYR A 139 24.29 -9.97 1.72
N ASP A 140 25.40 -9.70 1.03
CA ASP A 140 26.68 -9.41 1.68
C ASP A 140 26.73 -7.96 2.24
N GLY A 141 27.82 -7.62 2.93
CA GLY A 141 28.06 -6.26 3.45
C GLY A 141 28.19 -5.18 2.38
N SER A 142 28.39 -5.57 1.11
CA SER A 142 28.49 -4.68 -0.04
C SER A 142 27.16 -4.53 -0.80
N GLY A 143 26.10 -5.22 -0.37
CA GLY A 143 24.78 -5.22 -1.01
C GLY A 143 24.63 -6.19 -2.19
N ASN A 144 25.59 -7.09 -2.43
CA ASN A 144 25.44 -8.12 -3.46
C ASN A 144 24.55 -9.26 -2.96
N ARG A 145 23.68 -9.76 -3.84
CA ARG A 145 22.80 -10.89 -3.53
C ARG A 145 23.61 -12.20 -3.47
N LEU A 146 23.64 -12.81 -2.29
CA LEU A 146 24.31 -14.08 -2.03
C LEU A 146 23.42 -15.28 -2.39
N GLY A 147 22.11 -15.16 -2.17
CA GLY A 147 21.19 -16.26 -2.43
C GLY A 147 19.74 -15.89 -2.18
N LYS A 148 18.86 -16.82 -2.50
CA LYS A 148 17.42 -16.74 -2.23
C LYS A 148 16.95 -18.10 -1.72
N ALA A 149 16.16 -18.06 -0.66
CA ALA A 149 15.45 -19.22 -0.18
C ALA A 149 13.95 -18.90 -0.18
N THR A 150 13.13 -19.85 -0.60
CA THR A 150 11.69 -19.64 -0.77
C THR A 150 10.89 -20.60 0.08
N SER A 151 9.68 -20.17 0.44
CA SER A 151 8.65 -20.97 1.11
C SER A 151 7.27 -20.57 0.59
N LEU A 152 6.31 -21.49 0.67
CA LEU A 152 4.95 -21.27 0.23
C LEU A 152 4.00 -21.32 1.42
N ILE A 153 3.12 -20.34 1.50
CA ILE A 153 2.01 -20.31 2.46
C ILE A 153 0.75 -20.69 1.68
N GLY A 154 0.31 -21.94 1.86
CA GLY A 154 -0.89 -22.47 1.22
C GLY A 154 -2.18 -22.26 2.01
N SER A 155 -2.07 -21.89 3.29
CA SER A 155 -3.23 -21.70 4.19
C SER A 155 -3.55 -20.22 4.39
N GLN A 156 -4.80 -19.93 4.77
CA GLN A 156 -5.18 -18.61 5.23
C GLN A 156 -4.38 -18.25 6.48
N LEU A 157 -3.76 -17.07 6.47
CA LEU A 157 -3.04 -16.55 7.63
C LEU A 157 -4.05 -15.93 8.61
N VAL A 158 -4.01 -16.38 9.85
CA VAL A 158 -4.87 -15.84 10.91
C VAL A 158 -4.11 -14.73 11.66
N LYS A 159 -4.75 -13.59 11.87
CA LYS A 159 -4.17 -12.47 12.60
C LYS A 159 -3.69 -12.90 13.99
N GLY A 160 -2.45 -12.56 14.34
CA GLY A 160 -1.84 -12.88 15.62
C GLY A 160 -1.31 -14.32 15.73
N GLN A 161 -1.46 -15.16 14.70
CA GLN A 161 -0.78 -16.45 14.66
C GLN A 161 0.65 -16.29 14.12
N THR A 162 1.59 -16.89 14.82
CA THR A 162 2.96 -17.08 14.34
C THR A 162 2.99 -18.29 13.41
N THR A 163 3.43 -18.07 12.17
CA THR A 163 3.68 -19.16 11.22
C THR A 163 5.18 -19.30 11.02
N THR A 164 5.72 -20.46 11.36
CA THR A 164 7.12 -20.81 11.09
C THR A 164 7.24 -21.31 9.66
N LEU A 165 8.12 -20.68 8.87
CA LEU A 165 8.40 -21.11 7.50
C LEU A 165 9.76 -21.78 7.40
N SER A 166 9.75 -22.99 6.83
CA SER A 166 10.97 -23.65 6.37
C SER A 166 11.31 -23.13 4.97
N PHE A 167 12.50 -22.58 4.82
CA PHE A 167 12.99 -22.05 3.56
C PHE A 167 13.88 -23.07 2.85
N GLN A 168 13.67 -23.24 1.56
CA GLN A 168 14.54 -24.05 0.70
C GLN A 168 15.38 -23.13 -0.19
N PHE A 169 16.69 -23.28 -0.17
CA PHE A 169 17.59 -22.50 -1.03
C PHE A 169 17.38 -22.86 -2.51
N GLU A 170 17.28 -21.84 -3.35
CA GLU A 170 17.30 -22.00 -4.81
C GLU A 170 18.76 -22.15 -5.27
N GLY A 171 19.14 -23.37 -5.66
CA GLY A 171 20.47 -23.66 -6.24
C GLY A 171 21.53 -24.11 -5.22
N ALA A 172 22.80 -23.88 -5.54
CA ALA A 172 23.92 -24.20 -4.65
C ALA A 172 23.88 -23.30 -3.42
N THR A 173 24.11 -23.88 -2.24
CA THR A 173 24.14 -23.12 -0.98
C THR A 173 25.29 -22.12 -1.01
N PRO A 174 25.01 -20.79 -1.00
CA PRO A 174 26.08 -19.80 -1.03
C PRO A 174 26.89 -19.88 0.26
N LYS A 175 28.19 -19.54 0.17
CA LYS A 175 29.00 -19.32 1.37
C LYS A 175 28.50 -18.07 2.08
N LEU A 176 27.67 -18.27 3.11
CA LEU A 176 27.03 -17.20 3.88
C LEU A 176 27.94 -16.62 4.98
N SER A 177 29.27 -16.77 4.86
CA SER A 177 30.24 -16.30 5.86
C SER A 177 30.24 -14.79 6.06
N ASN A 178 29.75 -14.02 5.07
CA ASN A 178 29.68 -12.55 5.11
C ASN A 178 28.24 -12.03 5.04
N LEU A 179 27.28 -12.75 5.63
CA LEU A 179 25.90 -12.30 5.64
C LEU A 179 25.75 -11.03 6.49
N ALA A 180 25.44 -9.91 5.84
CA ALA A 180 25.18 -8.65 6.54
C ALA A 180 23.68 -8.41 6.71
N ASN A 181 22.91 -8.68 5.65
CA ASN A 181 21.50 -8.32 5.59
C ASN A 181 20.65 -9.44 5.00
N VAL A 182 19.44 -9.59 5.53
CA VAL A 182 18.39 -10.45 4.99
C VAL A 182 17.18 -9.58 4.69
N ARG A 183 16.65 -9.66 3.48
CA ARG A 183 15.40 -9.03 3.08
C ARG A 183 14.34 -10.10 2.89
N ILE A 184 13.15 -9.86 3.40
CA ILE A 184 11.99 -10.68 3.10
C ILE A 184 11.20 -10.01 1.98
N GLU A 185 10.91 -10.78 0.93
CA GLU A 185 10.06 -10.41 -0.17
C GLU A 185 8.83 -11.32 -0.16
N VAL A 186 7.64 -10.72 -0.31
CA VAL A 186 6.38 -11.46 -0.33
C VAL A 186 5.72 -11.22 -1.67
N THR A 187 5.41 -12.30 -2.38
CA THR A 187 4.81 -12.26 -3.72
C THR A 187 3.53 -13.08 -3.72
N SER A 188 2.42 -12.46 -4.10
CA SER A 188 1.16 -13.16 -4.37
C SER A 188 1.29 -13.97 -5.67
N LEU A 189 1.07 -15.28 -5.62
CA LEU A 189 1.11 -16.11 -6.81
C LEU A 189 -0.24 -16.10 -7.52
N THR A 190 -0.22 -15.81 -8.82
CA THR A 190 -1.40 -16.00 -9.66
C THR A 190 -1.56 -17.49 -10.00
N PRO A 191 -2.77 -17.93 -10.36
CA PRO A 191 -3.00 -19.30 -10.83
C PRO A 191 -2.06 -19.72 -11.97
N LEU A 192 -1.73 -18.79 -12.89
CA LEU A 192 -0.83 -19.06 -14.00
C LEU A 192 0.62 -19.32 -13.53
N MET A 193 1.13 -18.54 -12.57
CA MET A 193 2.46 -18.74 -11.99
C MET A 193 2.58 -20.06 -11.23
N LEU A 194 1.49 -20.50 -10.57
CA LEU A 194 1.44 -21.80 -9.93
C LEU A 194 1.54 -22.94 -10.95
N LEU A 195 0.82 -22.83 -12.06
CA LEU A 195 0.83 -23.81 -13.13
C LEU A 195 2.22 -23.90 -13.78
N GLU A 196 2.85 -22.76 -14.08
CA GLU A 196 4.20 -22.70 -14.64
C GLU A 196 5.22 -23.38 -13.72
N ARG A 197 5.13 -23.18 -12.41
CA ARG A 197 5.99 -23.87 -11.44
C ARG A 197 5.75 -25.37 -11.38
N ALA A 198 4.49 -25.78 -11.42
CA ALA A 198 4.15 -27.20 -11.44
C ALA A 198 4.75 -27.87 -12.68
N ALA A 199 4.63 -27.23 -13.84
CA ALA A 199 5.24 -27.68 -15.09
C ALA A 199 6.78 -27.77 -14.99
N ASN A 200 7.43 -26.73 -14.46
CA ASN A 200 8.89 -26.70 -14.32
C ASN A 200 9.44 -27.72 -13.32
N ARG A 201 8.65 -28.17 -12.33
CA ARG A 201 9.02 -29.27 -11.42
C ARG A 201 8.81 -30.64 -12.02
N ALA A 202 7.88 -30.78 -12.96
CA ALA A 202 7.59 -32.05 -13.62
C ALA A 202 8.67 -32.45 -14.65
N ILE A 203 9.55 -31.53 -15.03
CA ILE A 203 10.69 -31.80 -15.90
C ILE A 203 11.85 -32.31 -15.03
N PRO A 204 12.21 -33.60 -15.07
CA PRO A 204 13.37 -34.10 -14.36
C PRO A 204 14.63 -33.40 -14.87
N LYS A 205 15.46 -32.90 -13.94
CA LYS A 205 16.78 -32.34 -14.25
C LYS A 205 17.81 -33.45 -14.45
#